data_AF-A0A6N9PDN0-F1
#
_entry.id   AF-A0A6N9PDN0-F1
#
_cell.length_a   1.000
_cell.length_b   1.000
_cell.length_c   1.000
_cell.angle_alpha   90.00
_cell.angle_beta   90.00
_cell.angle_gamma   90.00
#
_symmetry.space_group_name_H-M   'P 1'
#
loop_
_entity.id
_entity.type
_entity.pdbx_description
1 polymer ?
#
loop_
_entity_poly.entity_id
_entity_poly.type
_entity_poly.pdbx_seq_one_letter_code
_entity_poly.pdbx_strand_id
1 'polypeptide(L)'
;MVFIGYSSKERYSVVEPILFHLKHFGLDVWYDFHDMFLGDDRYQINFKQGIGKSSYVIFIISPHFFESKCAMDELNYAKRMIENRSTVIFPIFYEMKPSELPQKFNWLCNIIYNEVDSSSGTKHVAYQIIERIFQDELQQYPYKELSTFSKEHIFSDRYIDRVIESWAAVDERNFGVRIGILYSLYLYFPCVETKYSKAINYIFLLLQMNENINHLIYSIFEKSILAYCIQQLKCCQLEQF
;
A
#
# COMPACT_ATOMS: atom_id res chain seq x y z
N MET A 1 -3.92 -1.27 8.94
CA MET A 1 -5.06 -0.45 8.50
C MET A 1 -4.56 0.90 7.99
N VAL A 2 -5.20 1.41 6.95
CA VAL A 2 -4.96 2.72 6.34
C VAL A 2 -6.21 3.58 6.54
N PHE A 3 -6.08 4.78 7.07
CA PHE A 3 -7.18 5.73 7.19
C PHE A 3 -7.13 6.75 6.05
N ILE A 4 -8.28 7.16 5.50
CA ILE A 4 -8.34 8.26 4.52
C ILE A 4 -9.13 9.43 5.11
N GLY A 5 -8.44 10.55 5.35
CA GLY A 5 -9.05 11.82 5.77
C GLY A 5 -9.26 12.73 4.56
N TYR A 6 -10.50 13.20 4.37
CA TYR A 6 -10.89 13.95 3.18
C TYR A 6 -12.13 14.81 3.46
N SER A 7 -12.42 15.77 2.58
CA SER A 7 -13.71 16.46 2.56
C SER A 7 -14.71 15.67 1.72
N SER A 8 -15.99 15.65 2.11
CA SER A 8 -17.01 14.85 1.42
C SER A 8 -17.19 15.21 -0.07
N LYS A 9 -16.74 16.41 -0.48
CA LYS A 9 -16.76 16.86 -1.88
C LYS A 9 -15.76 16.09 -2.77
N GLU A 10 -14.68 15.57 -2.19
CA GLU A 10 -13.60 14.83 -2.89
C GLU A 10 -13.86 13.31 -2.99
N ARG A 11 -15.02 12.86 -2.48
CA ARG A 11 -15.34 11.43 -2.37
C ARG A 11 -15.18 10.70 -3.70
N TYR A 12 -15.96 11.12 -4.69
CA TYR A 12 -16.07 10.42 -5.97
C TYR A 12 -14.90 10.72 -6.91
N SER A 13 -14.30 11.91 -6.78
CA SER A 13 -13.26 12.37 -7.70
C SER A 13 -11.88 11.76 -7.40
N VAL A 14 -11.56 11.50 -6.13
CA VAL A 14 -10.20 11.09 -5.72
C VAL A 14 -10.22 9.92 -4.75
N VAL A 15 -11.07 9.98 -3.74
CA VAL A 15 -11.02 9.04 -2.62
C VAL A 15 -11.45 7.65 -3.05
N GLU A 16 -12.58 7.52 -3.75
CA GLU A 16 -13.05 6.23 -4.26
C GLU A 16 -12.07 5.59 -5.27
N PRO A 17 -11.49 6.32 -6.23
CA PRO A 17 -10.44 5.79 -7.10
C PRO A 17 -9.20 5.29 -6.34
N ILE A 18 -8.72 6.01 -5.32
CA ILE A 18 -7.60 5.56 -4.48
C ILE A 18 -8.02 4.31 -3.68
N LEU A 19 -9.18 4.35 -3.03
CA LEU A 19 -9.74 3.26 -2.24
C LEU A 19 -9.87 1.98 -3.08
N PHE A 20 -10.34 2.10 -4.33
CA PHE A 20 -10.42 1.01 -5.28
C PHE A 20 -9.08 0.31 -5.43
N HIS A 21 -8.00 1.05 -5.72
CA HIS A 21 -6.67 0.46 -5.87
C HIS A 21 -6.19 -0.16 -4.56
N LEU A 22 -6.26 0.54 -3.43
CA LEU A 22 -5.78 0.00 -2.15
C LEU A 22 -6.47 -1.33 -1.79
N LYS A 23 -7.80 -1.41 -1.96
CA LYS A 23 -8.57 -2.63 -1.67
C LYS A 23 -8.23 -3.79 -2.62
N HIS A 24 -7.99 -3.53 -3.90
CA HIS A 24 -7.60 -4.58 -4.86
C HIS A 24 -6.23 -5.18 -4.56
N PHE A 25 -5.33 -4.42 -3.94
CA PHE A 25 -4.06 -4.94 -3.42
C PHE A 25 -4.19 -5.57 -2.03
N GLY A 26 -5.42 -5.76 -1.53
CA GLY A 26 -5.70 -6.43 -0.27
C GLY A 26 -5.41 -5.60 0.98
N LEU A 27 -5.22 -4.28 0.85
CA LEU A 27 -5.06 -3.41 2.02
C LEU A 27 -6.39 -3.23 2.75
N ASP A 28 -6.29 -3.26 4.07
CA ASP A 28 -7.38 -2.92 4.98
C ASP A 28 -7.44 -1.39 5.14
N VAL A 29 -8.53 -0.80 4.63
CA VAL A 29 -8.71 0.65 4.52
C VAL A 29 -9.97 1.06 5.26
N TRP A 30 -9.80 1.91 6.26
CA TRP A 30 -10.87 2.58 6.97
C TRP A 30 -11.44 3.71 6.11
N TYR A 31 -12.71 3.58 5.77
CA TYR A 31 -13.47 4.52 4.96
C TYR A 31 -14.84 4.74 5.63
N ASP A 32 -14.97 5.90 6.25
CA ASP A 32 -16.10 6.33 7.08
C ASP A 32 -17.48 6.01 6.48
N PHE A 33 -17.66 6.17 5.17
CA PHE A 33 -18.92 5.90 4.49
C PHE A 33 -19.30 4.41 4.45
N HIS A 34 -18.35 3.49 4.51
CA HIS A 34 -18.63 2.05 4.62
C HIS A 34 -18.61 1.56 6.07
N ASP A 35 -17.84 2.21 6.94
CA ASP A 35 -17.50 1.68 8.26
C ASP A 35 -18.28 2.34 9.41
N MET A 36 -19.08 3.37 9.13
CA MET A 36 -19.93 4.05 10.13
C MET A 36 -21.42 3.94 9.81
N PHE A 37 -22.23 3.73 10.85
CA PHE A 37 -23.68 3.69 10.78
C PHE A 37 -24.32 4.98 11.31
N LEU A 38 -25.55 5.25 10.86
CA LEU A 38 -26.34 6.36 11.39
C LEU A 38 -26.62 6.16 12.88
N GLY A 39 -26.21 7.12 13.71
CA GLY A 39 -26.34 7.06 15.17
C GLY A 39 -25.03 6.80 15.91
N ASP A 40 -23.95 6.48 15.19
CA ASP A 40 -22.64 6.25 15.79
C ASP A 40 -22.01 7.51 16.40
N ASP A 41 -21.30 7.33 17.52
CA ASP A 41 -20.44 8.37 18.08
C ASP A 41 -19.21 8.54 17.18
N ARG A 42 -19.27 9.57 16.34
CA ARG A 42 -18.20 9.95 15.42
C ARG A 42 -16.84 10.12 16.10
N TYR A 43 -16.79 10.62 17.33
CA TYR A 43 -15.51 10.78 18.03
C TYR A 43 -14.91 9.42 18.37
N GLN A 44 -15.69 8.51 18.97
CA GLN A 44 -15.15 7.19 19.33
C GLN A 44 -14.77 6.38 18.11
N ILE A 45 -15.64 6.36 17.09
CA ILE A 45 -15.45 5.48 15.94
C ILE A 45 -14.36 6.05 15.02
N ASN A 46 -14.52 7.27 14.51
CA ASN A 46 -13.62 7.76 13.47
C ASN A 46 -12.22 8.11 14.02
N PHE A 47 -12.16 8.72 15.21
CA PHE A 47 -10.87 9.14 15.77
C PHE A 47 -10.14 7.99 16.47
N LYS A 48 -10.78 7.30 17.42
CA LYS A 48 -10.07 6.24 18.17
C LYS A 48 -9.97 4.94 17.39
N GLN A 49 -11.05 4.50 16.73
CA GLN A 49 -11.01 3.23 16.00
C GLN A 49 -10.40 3.40 14.61
N GLY A 50 -10.77 4.45 13.87
CA GLY A 50 -10.17 4.76 12.57
C GLY A 50 -8.73 5.23 12.68
N ILE A 51 -8.51 6.50 13.01
CA ILE A 51 -7.16 7.10 13.03
C ILE A 51 -6.27 6.44 14.09
N GLY A 52 -6.79 6.27 15.31
CA GLY A 52 -6.03 5.78 16.47
C GLY A 52 -5.46 4.37 16.33
N LYS A 53 -6.05 3.53 15.48
CA LYS A 53 -5.55 2.17 15.18
C LYS A 53 -4.82 2.07 13.83
N SER A 54 -4.77 3.16 13.07
CA SER A 54 -4.15 3.16 11.74
C SER A 54 -2.66 3.44 11.82
N SER A 55 -1.88 2.52 11.26
CA SER A 55 -0.43 2.70 11.07
C SER A 55 -0.13 3.72 9.96
N TYR A 56 -1.08 3.94 9.06
CA TYR A 56 -0.96 4.86 7.93
C TYR A 56 -2.21 5.74 7.81
N VAL A 57 -2.01 7.01 7.50
CA VAL A 57 -3.08 7.97 7.20
C VAL A 57 -2.82 8.61 5.85
N ILE A 58 -3.82 8.65 4.99
CA ILE A 58 -3.83 9.40 3.74
C ILE A 58 -4.67 10.65 3.99
N PHE A 59 -4.15 11.82 3.65
CA PHE A 59 -4.93 13.05 3.72
C PHE A 59 -5.02 13.69 2.33
N ILE A 60 -6.25 13.85 1.84
CA ILE A 60 -6.55 14.56 0.60
C ILE A 60 -6.67 16.05 0.93
N ILE A 61 -5.60 16.79 0.67
CA ILE A 61 -5.49 18.22 0.96
C ILE A 61 -5.98 18.99 -0.27
N SER A 62 -7.12 19.66 -0.14
CA SER A 62 -7.77 20.44 -1.19
C SER A 62 -8.30 21.76 -0.62
N PRO A 63 -8.79 22.71 -1.45
CA PRO A 63 -9.48 23.89 -0.93
C PRO A 63 -10.68 23.53 -0.02
N HIS A 64 -11.46 22.52 -0.38
CA HIS A 64 -12.61 22.09 0.43
C HIS A 64 -12.20 21.34 1.71
N PHE A 65 -11.02 20.73 1.73
CA PHE A 65 -10.48 20.13 2.95
C PHE A 65 -10.43 21.16 4.09
N PHE A 66 -10.00 22.40 3.81
CA PHE A 66 -9.92 23.46 4.81
C PHE A 66 -11.28 24.03 5.22
N GLU A 67 -12.31 23.88 4.38
CA GLU A 67 -13.70 24.22 4.70
C GLU A 67 -14.36 23.15 5.59
N SER A 68 -13.86 21.91 5.54
CA SER A 68 -14.40 20.78 6.29
C SER A 68 -13.88 20.75 7.72
N LYS A 69 -14.74 21.13 8.67
CA LYS A 69 -14.44 21.00 10.11
C LYS A 69 -14.06 19.56 10.49
N CYS A 70 -14.71 18.57 9.87
CA CYS A 70 -14.41 17.15 10.10
C CYS A 70 -12.97 16.80 9.75
N ALA A 71 -12.59 17.06 8.50
CA ALA A 71 -11.29 16.68 7.95
C ALA A 71 -10.17 17.42 8.69
N MET A 72 -10.45 18.67 9.10
CA MET A 72 -9.56 19.45 9.94
C MET A 72 -9.37 18.88 11.34
N ASP A 73 -10.44 18.45 12.02
CA ASP A 73 -10.36 17.83 13.34
C ASP A 73 -9.57 16.51 13.27
N GLU A 74 -9.79 15.70 12.23
CA GLU A 74 -9.06 14.46 11.96
C GLU A 74 -7.56 14.70 11.76
N LEU A 75 -7.18 15.68 10.94
CA LEU A 75 -5.77 16.03 10.73
C LEU A 75 -5.10 16.49 12.02
N ASN A 76 -5.80 17.29 12.82
CA ASN A 76 -5.29 17.76 14.10
C ASN A 76 -5.07 16.61 15.09
N TYR A 77 -5.94 15.60 15.08
CA TYR A 77 -5.78 14.39 15.89
C TYR A 77 -4.61 13.54 15.40
N ALA A 78 -4.55 13.27 14.09
CA ALA A 78 -3.50 12.49 13.47
C ALA A 78 -2.11 13.12 13.65
N LYS A 79 -2.03 14.47 13.67
CA LYS A 79 -0.77 15.20 13.81
C LYS A 79 0.05 14.75 15.01
N ARG A 80 -0.58 14.52 16.18
CA ARG A 80 0.13 14.06 17.39
C ARG A 80 0.75 12.66 17.19
N MET A 81 0.05 11.78 16.46
CA MET A 81 0.52 10.42 16.17
C MET A 81 1.67 10.44 15.15
N ILE A 82 1.58 11.33 14.17
CA ILE A 82 2.64 11.56 13.19
C ILE A 82 3.91 12.10 13.86
N GLU A 83 3.78 13.10 14.73
CA GLU A 83 4.91 13.67 15.49
C GLU A 83 5.59 12.64 16.39
N ASN A 84 4.80 11.74 17.00
CA ASN A 84 5.30 10.63 17.82
C ASN A 84 5.78 9.42 16.99
N ARG A 85 5.75 9.50 15.65
CA ARG A 85 6.12 8.44 14.71
C ARG A 85 5.37 7.11 14.91
N SER A 86 4.17 7.15 15.51
CA SER A 86 3.31 5.97 15.61
C SER A 86 2.51 5.71 14.33
N THR A 87 2.37 6.74 13.49
CA THR A 87 1.59 6.70 12.24
C THR A 87 2.35 7.44 11.14
N VAL A 88 2.37 6.86 9.94
CA VAL A 88 2.95 7.49 8.74
C VAL A 88 1.85 8.21 7.97
N ILE A 89 2.12 9.42 7.50
CA ILE A 89 1.19 10.22 6.71
C ILE A 89 1.59 10.24 5.22
N PHE A 90 0.58 10.10 4.36
CA PHE A 90 0.63 10.30 2.92
C PHE A 90 -0.19 11.54 2.54
N PRO A 91 0.43 12.72 2.47
CA PRO A 91 -0.24 13.93 1.99
C PRO A 91 -0.42 13.90 0.47
N ILE A 92 -1.65 14.11 0.01
CA ILE A 92 -2.00 14.21 -1.41
C ILE A 92 -2.65 15.57 -1.62
N PHE A 93 -1.98 16.46 -2.35
CA PHE A 93 -2.55 17.74 -2.75
C PHE A 93 -3.45 17.51 -3.96
N TYR A 94 -4.73 17.85 -3.84
CA TYR A 94 -5.71 17.67 -4.89
C TYR A 94 -6.27 18.99 -5.39
N GLU A 95 -6.14 19.25 -6.70
CA GLU A 95 -6.58 20.49 -7.36
C GLU A 95 -6.05 21.76 -6.65
N MET A 96 -4.87 21.66 -6.06
CA MET A 96 -4.16 22.75 -5.42
C MET A 96 -2.66 22.50 -5.37
N LYS A 97 -1.89 23.58 -5.26
CA LYS A 97 -0.44 23.52 -5.12
C LYS A 97 0.00 23.66 -3.66
N PRO A 98 1.14 23.05 -3.27
CA PRO A 98 1.72 23.25 -1.94
C PRO A 98 2.02 24.72 -1.61
N SER A 99 2.30 25.56 -2.62
CA SER A 99 2.54 26.99 -2.44
C SER A 99 1.30 27.77 -1.97
N GLU A 100 0.11 27.20 -2.15
CA GLU A 100 -1.18 27.80 -1.76
C GLU A 100 -1.56 27.42 -0.32
N LEU A 101 -0.73 26.61 0.36
CA LEU A 101 -1.00 26.19 1.72
C LEU A 101 -1.00 27.37 2.70
N PRO A 102 -1.99 27.41 3.61
CA PRO A 102 -1.91 28.28 4.77
C PRO A 102 -0.67 27.98 5.62
N GLN A 103 -0.01 29.01 6.13
CA GLN A 103 1.26 28.91 6.87
C GLN A 103 1.25 27.85 8.00
N LYS A 104 0.11 27.69 8.68
CA LYS A 104 -0.09 26.69 9.75
C LYS A 104 0.10 25.23 9.30
N PHE A 105 0.05 24.96 7.99
CA PHE A 105 0.17 23.62 7.40
C PHE A 105 1.46 23.41 6.61
N ASN A 106 2.39 24.36 6.61
CA ASN A 106 3.66 24.23 5.88
C ASN A 106 4.49 23.00 6.30
N TRP A 107 4.24 22.43 7.48
CA TRP A 107 4.87 21.19 7.91
C TRP A 107 4.54 19.99 7.00
N LEU A 108 3.41 20.02 6.28
CA LEU A 108 3.07 19.00 5.28
C LEU A 108 4.07 18.98 4.11
N CYS A 109 4.66 20.13 3.77
CA CYS A 109 5.68 20.24 2.73
C CYS A 109 7.03 19.63 3.13
N ASN A 110 7.24 19.33 4.42
CA ASN A 110 8.43 18.63 4.91
C ASN A 110 8.31 17.11 4.77
N ILE A 111 7.15 16.60 4.36
CA ILE A 111 6.87 15.20 4.08
C ILE A 111 6.84 15.02 2.56
N ILE A 112 7.29 13.88 2.05
CA ILE A 112 7.15 13.57 0.62
C ILE A 112 5.65 13.45 0.30
N TYR A 113 5.19 14.27 -0.64
CA TYR A 113 3.79 14.36 -1.07
C TYR A 113 3.65 14.08 -2.56
N ASN A 114 2.40 13.91 -3.00
CA ASN A 114 2.04 13.98 -4.42
C ASN A 114 1.04 15.10 -4.68
N GLU A 115 1.11 15.66 -5.88
CA GLU A 115 0.11 16.55 -6.44
C GLU A 115 -0.72 15.73 -7.44
N VAL A 116 -2.04 15.83 -7.31
CA VAL A 116 -3.01 15.12 -8.14
C VAL A 116 -4.04 16.13 -8.62
N ASP A 117 -4.41 16.03 -9.89
CA ASP A 117 -5.53 16.75 -10.45
C ASP A 117 -6.42 15.79 -11.24
N SER A 118 -7.54 16.30 -11.73
CA SER A 118 -8.49 15.56 -12.55
C SER A 118 -7.89 14.97 -13.84
N SER A 119 -6.72 15.44 -14.29
CA SER A 119 -6.02 14.95 -15.49
C SER A 119 -4.94 13.91 -15.19
N SER A 120 -4.27 13.97 -14.03
CA SER A 120 -3.18 13.06 -13.67
C SER A 120 -3.67 11.66 -13.28
N GLY A 121 -4.91 11.57 -12.79
CA GLY A 121 -5.48 10.35 -12.23
C GLY A 121 -4.84 9.94 -10.90
N THR A 122 -5.35 8.85 -10.31
CA THR A 122 -4.99 8.41 -8.94
C THR A 122 -4.17 7.12 -8.87
N LYS A 123 -4.02 6.42 -10.00
CA LYS A 123 -3.35 5.10 -10.07
C LYS A 123 -1.91 5.18 -9.55
N HIS A 124 -1.15 6.17 -10.02
CA HIS A 124 0.26 6.29 -9.66
C HIS A 124 0.46 6.53 -8.16
N VAL A 125 -0.26 7.50 -7.59
CA VAL A 125 -0.16 7.82 -6.14
C VAL A 125 -0.62 6.64 -5.28
N ALA A 126 -1.69 5.95 -5.67
CA ALA A 126 -2.15 4.77 -4.95
C ALA A 126 -1.06 3.68 -4.92
N TYR A 127 -0.37 3.46 -6.04
CA TYR A 127 0.68 2.45 -6.13
C TYR A 127 1.93 2.83 -5.33
N GLN A 128 2.31 4.11 -5.28
CA GLN A 128 3.40 4.56 -4.40
C GLN A 128 3.07 4.33 -2.92
N ILE A 129 1.82 4.54 -2.52
CA ILE A 129 1.35 4.26 -1.15
C ILE A 129 1.43 2.76 -0.86
N ILE A 130 0.94 1.91 -1.78
CA ILE A 130 0.99 0.44 -1.63
C ILE A 130 2.44 -0.04 -1.53
N GLU A 131 3.32 0.43 -2.41
CA GLU A 131 4.74 0.08 -2.40
C GLU A 131 5.38 0.43 -1.05
N ARG A 132 5.10 1.64 -0.55
CA ARG A 132 5.64 2.09 0.73
C ARG A 132 5.13 1.23 1.90
N ILE A 133 3.84 0.91 1.94
CA ILE A 133 3.26 0.06 2.99
C ILE A 133 3.89 -1.33 2.97
N PHE A 134 4.00 -1.96 1.79
CA PHE A 134 4.61 -3.28 1.67
C PHE A 134 6.09 -3.26 2.05
N GLN A 135 6.81 -2.19 1.71
CA GLN A 135 8.20 -2.01 2.12
C GLN A 135 8.34 -1.95 3.65
N ASP A 136 7.52 -1.12 4.32
CA ASP A 136 7.57 -0.94 5.77
C ASP A 136 7.20 -2.24 6.52
N GLU A 137 6.31 -3.05 5.96
CA GLU A 137 5.97 -4.37 6.51
C GLU A 137 7.10 -5.38 6.33
N LEU A 138 7.72 -5.43 5.15
CA LEU A 138 8.89 -6.27 4.89
C LEU A 138 10.10 -5.88 5.76
N GLN A 139 10.21 -4.62 6.19
CA GLN A 139 11.26 -4.19 7.12
C GLN A 139 11.21 -4.92 8.47
N GLN A 140 10.09 -5.53 8.83
CA GLN A 140 9.93 -6.27 10.09
C GLN A 140 10.40 -7.74 10.01
N TYR A 141 10.61 -8.28 8.81
CA TYR A 141 11.01 -9.68 8.63
C TYR A 141 12.54 -9.87 8.48
N PRO A 142 13.11 -11.05 8.77
CA PRO A 142 14.56 -11.24 8.67
C PRO A 142 15.07 -11.20 7.22
N TYR A 143 14.30 -11.73 6.27
CA TYR A 143 14.69 -11.82 4.86
C TYR A 143 14.25 -10.59 4.07
N LYS A 144 15.19 -9.93 3.38
CA LYS A 144 14.96 -8.67 2.64
C LYS A 144 14.99 -8.82 1.12
N GLU A 145 15.57 -9.90 0.62
CA GLU A 145 15.75 -10.14 -0.80
C GLU A 145 15.35 -11.56 -1.14
N LEU A 146 14.73 -11.77 -2.31
CA LEU A 146 14.42 -13.10 -2.81
C LEU A 146 15.69 -13.93 -3.04
N SER A 147 16.79 -13.28 -3.46
CA SER A 147 18.06 -13.95 -3.75
C SER A 147 18.65 -14.65 -2.52
N THR A 148 18.30 -14.22 -1.31
CA THR A 148 18.72 -14.87 -0.07
C THR A 148 18.18 -16.29 0.03
N PHE A 149 16.96 -16.55 -0.44
CA PHE A 149 16.35 -17.87 -0.30
C PHE A 149 17.11 -18.95 -1.07
N SER A 150 17.58 -18.65 -2.29
CA SER A 150 18.37 -19.61 -3.06
C SER A 150 19.81 -19.72 -2.58
N LYS A 151 20.46 -18.60 -2.24
CA LYS A 151 21.85 -18.59 -1.75
C LYS A 151 22.03 -19.38 -0.45
N GLU A 152 21.04 -19.33 0.44
CA GLU A 152 21.07 -19.98 1.74
C GLU A 152 20.25 -21.28 1.77
N HIS A 153 19.69 -21.71 0.64
CA HIS A 153 18.83 -22.91 0.51
C HIS A 153 17.70 -22.97 1.56
N ILE A 154 17.04 -21.82 1.81
CA ILE A 154 16.09 -21.64 2.92
C ILE A 154 14.91 -22.62 2.86
N PHE A 155 14.41 -22.93 1.66
CA PHE A 155 13.32 -23.90 1.47
C PHE A 155 13.79 -25.35 1.31
N SER A 156 15.11 -25.58 1.15
CA SER A 156 15.68 -26.89 0.81
C SER A 156 15.00 -27.57 -0.41
N ASP A 157 14.52 -26.76 -1.35
CA ASP A 157 13.81 -27.20 -2.55
C ASP A 157 14.53 -26.69 -3.81
N ARG A 158 15.04 -27.64 -4.60
CA ARG A 158 15.84 -27.34 -5.79
C ARG A 158 15.05 -26.62 -6.88
N TYR A 159 13.74 -26.81 -6.98
CA TYR A 159 12.93 -26.08 -7.96
C TYR A 159 12.85 -24.61 -7.59
N ILE A 160 12.58 -24.31 -6.31
CA ILE A 160 12.53 -22.93 -5.79
C ILE A 160 13.85 -22.20 -6.05
N ASP A 161 14.98 -22.83 -5.72
CA ASP A 161 16.30 -22.23 -5.92
C ASP A 161 16.54 -21.88 -7.40
N ARG A 162 16.24 -22.81 -8.32
CA ARG A 162 16.41 -22.60 -9.76
C ARG A 162 15.50 -21.52 -10.32
N VAL A 163 14.27 -21.40 -9.81
CA VAL A 163 13.34 -20.35 -10.25
C VAL A 163 13.85 -18.98 -9.82
N ILE A 164 14.35 -18.84 -8.59
CA ILE A 164 14.92 -17.58 -8.08
C ILE A 164 16.21 -17.23 -8.83
N GLU A 165 17.11 -18.19 -9.06
CA GLU A 165 18.32 -17.99 -9.86
C GLU A 165 18.00 -17.55 -11.30
N SER A 166 17.01 -18.20 -11.92
CA SER A 166 16.53 -17.85 -13.26
C SER A 166 15.97 -16.44 -13.30
N TRP A 167 15.16 -16.05 -12.31
CA TRP A 167 14.65 -14.68 -12.17
C TRP A 167 15.79 -13.66 -12.00
N ALA A 168 16.77 -13.95 -11.15
CA ALA A 168 17.89 -13.06 -10.86
C ALA A 168 18.78 -12.82 -12.10
N ALA A 169 18.85 -13.78 -13.03
CA ALA A 169 19.64 -13.67 -14.26
C ALA A 169 18.97 -12.83 -15.37
N VAL A 170 17.67 -12.51 -15.26
CA VAL A 170 16.96 -11.69 -16.25
C VAL A 170 17.33 -10.21 -16.08
N ASP A 171 17.53 -9.49 -17.21
CA ASP A 171 17.76 -8.03 -17.21
C ASP A 171 16.72 -7.31 -16.33
N GLU A 172 17.21 -6.44 -15.44
CA GLU A 172 16.40 -5.76 -14.41
C GLU A 172 15.25 -4.91 -15.00
N ARG A 173 15.34 -4.51 -16.27
CA ARG A 173 14.31 -3.72 -16.95
C ARG A 173 13.25 -4.58 -17.63
N ASN A 174 13.45 -5.90 -17.74
CA ASN A 174 12.48 -6.80 -18.35
C ASN A 174 11.45 -7.29 -17.32
N PHE A 175 10.57 -6.38 -16.91
CA PHE A 175 9.58 -6.64 -15.86
C PHE A 175 8.63 -7.80 -16.20
N GLY A 176 8.22 -7.94 -17.48
CA GLY A 176 7.29 -9.00 -17.89
C GLY A 176 7.84 -10.40 -17.67
N VAL A 177 9.08 -10.65 -18.10
CA VAL A 177 9.74 -11.95 -17.88
C VAL A 177 9.97 -12.20 -16.40
N ARG A 178 10.44 -11.19 -15.65
CA ARG A 178 10.67 -11.31 -14.21
C ARG A 178 9.38 -11.63 -13.45
N ILE A 179 8.27 -10.97 -13.78
CA ILE A 179 6.95 -11.28 -13.20
C ILE A 179 6.51 -12.69 -13.57
N GLY A 180 6.65 -13.11 -14.83
CA GLY A 180 6.28 -14.47 -15.25
C GLY A 180 6.99 -15.57 -14.46
N ILE A 181 8.30 -15.42 -14.25
CA ILE A 181 9.10 -16.37 -13.44
C ILE A 181 8.63 -16.36 -11.99
N LEU A 182 8.51 -15.18 -11.36
CA LEU A 182 8.07 -15.08 -9.97
C LEU A 182 6.61 -15.55 -9.78
N TYR A 183 5.74 -15.36 -10.76
CA TYR A 183 4.37 -15.90 -10.71
C TYR A 183 4.37 -17.43 -10.74
N SER A 184 5.28 -18.05 -11.51
CA SER A 184 5.45 -19.51 -11.47
C SER A 184 5.92 -20.01 -10.09
N LEU A 185 6.75 -19.24 -9.38
CA LEU A 185 7.12 -19.53 -7.99
C LEU A 185 5.91 -19.44 -7.06
N TYR A 186 5.09 -18.40 -7.21
CA TYR A 186 3.85 -18.25 -6.46
C TYR A 186 2.89 -19.44 -6.65
N LEU A 187 2.71 -19.91 -7.89
CA LEU A 187 1.86 -21.07 -8.21
C LEU A 187 2.40 -22.40 -7.68
N TYR A 188 3.72 -22.50 -7.47
CA TYR A 188 4.35 -23.71 -6.94
C TYR A 188 4.03 -23.94 -5.46
N PHE A 189 3.95 -22.86 -4.69
CA PHE A 189 3.64 -22.94 -3.26
C PHE A 189 2.16 -23.29 -3.00
N PRO A 190 1.85 -23.95 -1.87
CA PRO A 190 0.47 -24.13 -1.42
C PRO A 190 -0.26 -22.79 -1.31
N CYS A 191 -1.55 -22.78 -1.62
CA CYS A 191 -2.35 -21.56 -1.56
C CYS A 191 -2.51 -21.09 -0.11
N VAL A 192 -2.05 -19.87 0.18
CA VAL A 192 -2.28 -19.18 1.46
C VAL A 192 -3.03 -17.89 1.18
N GLU A 193 -4.19 -17.71 1.83
CA GLU A 193 -4.98 -16.49 1.68
C GLU A 193 -4.35 -15.35 2.48
N THR A 194 -3.75 -14.39 1.77
CA THR A 194 -3.12 -13.20 2.36
C THR A 194 -3.34 -12.01 1.45
N LYS A 195 -3.15 -10.80 1.96
CA LYS A 195 -3.19 -9.59 1.12
C LYS A 195 -2.16 -9.62 -0.01
N TYR A 196 -1.01 -10.28 0.20
CA TYR A 196 0.02 -10.39 -0.82
C TYR A 196 -0.40 -11.33 -1.95
N SER A 197 -1.11 -12.43 -1.66
CA SER A 197 -1.69 -13.26 -2.73
C SER A 197 -2.79 -12.52 -3.50
N LYS A 198 -3.59 -11.65 -2.86
CA LYS A 198 -4.50 -10.73 -3.56
C LYS A 198 -3.75 -9.77 -4.48
N ALA A 199 -2.69 -9.13 -4.00
CA ALA A 199 -1.85 -8.23 -4.79
C ALA A 199 -1.18 -8.92 -5.98
N ILE A 200 -0.59 -10.11 -5.78
CA ILE A 200 0.03 -10.92 -6.84
C ILE A 200 -0.97 -11.22 -7.96
N ASN A 201 -2.15 -11.74 -7.59
CA ASN A 201 -3.18 -12.09 -8.57
C ASN A 201 -3.75 -10.86 -9.28
N TYR A 202 -3.94 -9.75 -8.56
CA TYR A 202 -4.41 -8.50 -9.17
C TYR A 202 -3.40 -7.95 -10.19
N ILE A 203 -2.11 -7.89 -9.85
CA ILE A 203 -1.08 -7.46 -10.80
C ILE A 203 -1.04 -8.40 -12.01
N PHE A 204 -1.11 -9.72 -11.80
CA PHE A 204 -1.11 -10.68 -12.90
C PHE A 204 -2.34 -10.52 -13.81
N LEU A 205 -3.52 -10.20 -13.25
CA LEU A 205 -4.71 -9.84 -14.04
C LEU A 205 -4.47 -8.59 -14.90
N LEU A 206 -3.83 -7.55 -14.36
CA LEU A 206 -3.47 -6.35 -15.14
C LEU A 206 -2.57 -6.70 -16.34
N LEU A 207 -1.64 -7.64 -16.16
CA LEU A 207 -0.79 -8.13 -17.26
C LEU A 207 -1.58 -8.80 -18.36
N GLN A 208 -2.56 -9.62 -18.00
CA GLN A 208 -3.44 -10.28 -18.97
C GLN A 208 -4.26 -9.27 -19.78
N MET A 209 -4.54 -8.11 -19.19
CA MET A 209 -5.22 -6.99 -19.85
C MET A 209 -4.29 -6.11 -20.70
N ASN A 210 -3.01 -6.48 -20.86
CA ASN A 210 -1.98 -5.71 -21.55
C ASN A 210 -1.76 -4.30 -20.96
N GLU A 211 -1.95 -4.13 -19.64
CA GLU A 211 -1.55 -2.89 -18.97
C GLU A 211 -0.03 -2.71 -19.00
N ASN A 212 0.42 -1.47 -19.16
CA ASN A 212 1.85 -1.15 -19.18
C ASN A 212 2.50 -1.38 -17.81
N ILE A 213 3.41 -2.34 -17.76
CA ILE A 213 4.22 -2.63 -16.57
C ILE A 213 5.33 -1.60 -16.47
N ASN A 214 5.40 -0.93 -15.32
CA ASN A 214 6.51 -0.06 -14.98
C ASN A 214 7.24 -0.60 -13.73
N HIS A 215 8.35 0.04 -13.39
CA HIS A 215 9.14 -0.29 -12.22
C HIS A 215 8.32 -0.35 -10.93
N LEU A 216 7.36 0.58 -10.76
CA LEU A 216 6.54 0.66 -9.54
C LEU A 216 5.65 -0.58 -9.37
N ILE A 217 4.94 -1.01 -10.43
CA ILE A 217 4.12 -2.24 -10.40
C ILE A 217 5.00 -3.46 -10.13
N TYR A 218 6.13 -3.55 -10.84
CA TYR A 218 7.09 -4.64 -10.64
C TYR A 218 7.61 -4.69 -9.20
N SER A 219 7.97 -3.54 -8.63
CA SER A 219 8.45 -3.40 -7.27
C SER A 219 7.43 -3.88 -6.24
N ILE A 220 6.15 -3.54 -6.43
CA ILE A 220 5.06 -4.05 -5.58
C ILE A 220 4.92 -5.57 -5.75
N PHE A 221 4.99 -6.08 -6.98
CA PHE A 221 4.90 -7.51 -7.27
C PHE A 221 6.00 -8.30 -6.56
N GLU A 222 7.26 -7.88 -6.73
CA GLU A 222 8.42 -8.52 -6.11
C GLU A 222 8.32 -8.54 -4.58
N LYS A 223 7.95 -7.40 -3.97
CA LYS A 223 7.70 -7.31 -2.52
C LYS A 223 6.59 -8.26 -2.07
N SER A 224 5.53 -8.38 -2.86
CA SER A 224 4.42 -9.29 -2.57
C SER A 224 4.88 -10.75 -2.60
N ILE A 225 5.70 -11.13 -3.59
CA ILE A 225 6.27 -12.48 -3.69
C ILE A 225 7.21 -12.77 -2.52
N LEU A 226 8.08 -11.82 -2.16
CA LEU A 226 8.96 -11.96 -1.00
C LEU A 226 8.15 -12.17 0.28
N ALA A 227 7.14 -11.33 0.53
CA ALA A 227 6.30 -11.46 1.71
C ALA A 227 5.52 -12.77 1.73
N TYR A 228 5.03 -13.22 0.57
CA TYR A 228 4.36 -14.52 0.44
C TYR A 228 5.28 -15.69 0.77
N CYS A 229 6.52 -15.70 0.25
CA CYS A 229 7.52 -16.71 0.59
C CYS A 229 7.82 -16.73 2.10
N ILE A 230 7.95 -15.56 2.74
CA ILE A 230 8.16 -15.47 4.19
C ILE A 230 6.97 -16.07 4.97
N GLN A 231 5.74 -15.90 4.47
CA GLN A 231 4.55 -16.52 5.06
C GLN A 231 4.55 -18.04 4.92
N GLN A 232 4.97 -18.57 3.76
CA GLN A 232 5.12 -20.01 3.54
C GLN A 232 6.06 -20.64 4.57
N LEU A 233 7.20 -19.99 4.85
CA LEU A 233 8.15 -20.47 5.88
C LEU A 233 7.50 -20.58 7.26
N LYS A 234 6.65 -19.62 7.64
CA LYS A 234 5.93 -19.65 8.91
C LYS A 234 4.91 -20.79 8.96
N CYS A 235 4.19 -21.05 7.86
CA CYS A 235 3.25 -22.16 7.78
C CYS A 235 3.98 -23.50 7.91
N CYS A 236 5.09 -23.71 7.20
CA CYS A 236 5.88 -24.94 7.29
C CYS A 236 6.45 -25.19 8.69
N GLN A 237 6.79 -24.14 9.45
CA GLN A 237 7.26 -24.27 10.83
C GLN A 237 6.14 -24.63 11.82
N LEU A 238 4.90 -24.25 11.55
CA LEU A 238 3.74 -24.55 12.40
C LEU A 238 3.23 -25.98 12.21
N GLU A 239 3.42 -26.57 11.02
CA GLU A 239 3.04 -27.96 10.72
C GLU A 239 3.98 -29.02 11.35
N GLN A 240 5.07 -28.60 11.99
CA GLN A 240 6.02 -29.48 12.67
C GLN A 240 5.69 -29.71 14.16
N PHE A 241 4.55 -29.21 14.66
CA PHE A 241 4.07 -29.38 16.04
C PHE A 241 2.76 -30.14 16.15
#